data_AF-A0A9D5WC60-F1
#
_entry.id   AF-A0A9D5WC60-F1
#
_cell.length_a   1.000
_cell.length_b   1.000
_cell.length_c   1.000
_cell.angle_alpha   90.00
_cell.angle_beta   90.00
_cell.angle_gamma   90.00
#
_symmetry.space_group_name_H-M   'P 1'
#
loop_
_entity.id
_entity.type
_entity.pdbx_description
1 polymer ?
#
loop_
_entity_poly.entity_id
_entity_poly.type
_entity_poly.pdbx_seq_one_letter_code
_entity_poly.pdbx_strand_id
1 'polypeptide(L)'
;MKKAVALMIILVFAFATVAMAGYDDKCAKCHNGKTAPDKAKMLEKSKTAADFVKAAEESKSPMMKSFKDKADELKAAAAELGLK
;
A
#
# COMPACT_ATOMS: atom_id res chain seq x y z
N MET A 1 5.04 -28.56 -20.96
CA MET A 1 6.18 -27.68 -20.58
C MET A 1 6.00 -26.23 -21.04
N LYS A 2 5.79 -25.94 -22.34
CA LYS A 2 5.63 -24.56 -22.85
C LYS A 2 4.51 -23.74 -22.16
N LYS A 3 3.37 -24.36 -21.84
CA LYS A 3 2.25 -23.70 -21.13
C LYS A 3 2.53 -23.43 -19.64
N ALA A 4 3.34 -24.27 -18.99
CA ALA A 4 3.74 -24.07 -17.59
C ALA A 4 4.78 -22.95 -17.45
N VAL A 5 5.70 -22.85 -18.42
CA VAL A 5 6.67 -21.75 -18.51
C VAL A 5 5.97 -20.42 -18.79
N ALA A 6 4.98 -20.40 -19.69
CA ALA A 6 4.18 -19.21 -19.95
C ALA A 6 3.35 -18.76 -18.72
N LEU A 7 2.76 -19.71 -17.98
CA LEU A 7 2.04 -19.43 -16.73
C LEU A 7 2.95 -18.90 -15.62
N MET A 8 4.17 -19.44 -15.48
CA MET A 8 5.16 -18.92 -14.53
C MET A 8 5.62 -17.51 -14.88
N ILE A 9 5.87 -17.20 -16.16
CA ILE A 9 6.27 -15.85 -16.58
C ILE A 9 5.17 -14.82 -16.29
N ILE A 10 3.90 -15.17 -16.52
CA ILE A 10 2.76 -14.30 -16.21
C ILE A 10 2.64 -14.04 -14.70
N LEU A 11 2.84 -15.08 -13.87
CA LEU A 11 2.83 -14.95 -12.41
C LEU A 11 3.97 -14.07 -11.88
N VAL A 12 5.17 -14.17 -12.45
CA VAL A 12 6.33 -13.34 -12.05
C VAL A 12 6.12 -11.87 -12.46
N PHE A 13 5.54 -11.60 -13.63
CA PHE A 13 5.24 -10.23 -14.05
C PHE A 13 4.10 -9.60 -13.26
N ALA A 14 3.08 -10.36 -12.85
CA ALA A 14 2.01 -9.87 -11.99
C ALA A 14 2.48 -9.51 -10.56
N PHE A 15 3.51 -10.21 -10.05
CA PHE A 15 4.13 -9.87 -8.77
C PHE A 15 5.11 -8.69 -8.86
N ALA A 16 5.76 -8.47 -10.01
CA ALA A 16 6.71 -7.38 -10.17
C ALA A 16 6.03 -5.99 -10.19
N THR A 17 4.77 -5.89 -10.60
CA THR A 17 4.05 -4.60 -10.68
C THR A 17 3.54 -4.08 -9.34
N VAL A 18 3.35 -4.94 -8.33
CA VAL A 18 2.95 -4.52 -6.98
C VAL A 18 4.12 -3.95 -6.17
N ALA A 19 5.36 -4.28 -6.52
CA ALA A 19 6.55 -3.90 -5.78
C ALA A 19 7.03 -2.44 -6.00
N MET A 20 6.31 -1.60 -6.77
CA MET A 20 6.69 -0.19 -7.04
C MET A 20 5.78 0.86 -6.38
N ALA A 21 4.86 0.43 -5.52
CA ALA A 21 3.94 1.30 -4.78
C ALA A 21 3.90 0.97 -3.29
N GLY A 22 5.02 0.47 -2.79
CA GLY A 22 5.17 0.06 -1.40
C GLY A 22 5.08 1.21 -0.40
N TYR A 23 4.79 0.85 0.84
CA TYR A 23 4.80 1.76 1.97
C TYR A 23 6.15 2.49 2.09
N ASP A 24 7.25 1.74 1.98
CA ASP A 24 8.59 2.29 2.19
C ASP A 24 9.02 3.27 1.08
N ASP A 25 8.46 3.15 -0.13
CA ASP A 25 8.84 3.98 -1.28
C ASP A 25 8.15 5.35 -1.30
N LYS A 26 6.84 5.37 -1.00
CA LYS A 26 6.00 6.57 -1.18
C LYS A 26 5.40 7.05 0.13
N CYS A 27 4.92 6.14 0.98
CA CYS A 27 4.17 6.49 2.17
C CYS A 27 5.11 6.94 3.31
N ALA A 28 6.22 6.23 3.52
CA ALA A 28 7.18 6.49 4.60
C ALA A 28 7.84 7.87 4.52
N LYS A 29 7.92 8.47 3.31
CA LYS A 29 8.44 9.83 3.11
C LYS A 29 7.69 10.88 3.91
N CYS A 30 6.37 10.73 4.05
CA CYS A 30 5.52 11.62 4.85
C CYS A 30 5.15 11.00 6.20
N HIS A 31 4.89 9.69 6.24
CA HIS A 31 4.52 8.95 7.44
C HIS A 31 5.75 8.49 8.25
N ASN A 32 6.51 9.48 8.72
CA ASN A 32 7.77 9.31 9.44
C ASN A 32 7.71 9.82 10.90
N GLY A 33 6.52 10.17 11.40
CA GLY A 33 6.31 10.70 12.74
C GLY A 33 6.57 12.21 12.88
N LYS A 34 7.09 12.87 11.84
CA LYS A 34 7.31 14.33 11.81
C LYS A 34 6.23 15.05 10.99
N THR A 35 6.03 14.63 9.74
CA THR A 35 5.07 15.28 8.82
C THR A 35 3.66 14.69 8.97
N ALA A 36 3.58 13.38 9.11
CA ALA A 36 2.36 12.62 9.34
C ALA A 36 2.63 11.51 10.37
N PRO A 37 1.58 10.89 10.95
CA PRO A 37 1.74 9.77 11.88
C PRO A 37 2.62 8.66 11.29
N ASP A 38 3.55 8.15 12.07
CA ASP A 38 4.41 7.04 11.65
C ASP A 38 3.64 5.71 11.49
N LYS A 39 4.38 4.70 11.02
CA LYS A 39 3.89 3.33 10.85
C LYS A 39 3.21 2.79 12.11
N ALA A 40 3.81 2.98 13.29
CA ALA A 40 3.26 2.47 14.54
C ALA A 40 1.89 3.08 14.83
N LYS A 41 1.75 4.41 14.74
CA LYS A 41 0.48 5.12 14.95
C LYS A 41 -0.59 4.79 13.91
N MET A 42 -0.19 4.44 12.68
CA MET A 42 -1.14 3.97 11.68
C MET A 42 -1.66 2.57 12.00
N LEU A 43 -0.78 1.64 12.38
CA LEU A 43 -1.15 0.27 12.76
C LEU A 43 -1.93 0.19 14.09
N GLU A 44 -1.83 1.22 14.93
CA GLU A 44 -2.72 1.38 16.08
C GLU A 44 -4.17 1.62 15.67
N LYS A 45 -4.39 2.42 14.61
CA LYS A 45 -5.71 2.85 14.15
C LYS A 45 -6.35 1.92 13.12
N SER A 46 -5.54 1.33 12.24
CA SER A 46 -5.97 0.46 11.16
C SER A 46 -5.44 -0.94 11.41
N LYS A 47 -6.32 -1.87 11.78
CA LYS A 47 -5.97 -3.27 12.10
C LYS A 47 -6.08 -4.21 10.90
N THR A 48 -6.82 -3.80 9.88
CA THR A 48 -7.01 -4.55 8.64
C THR A 48 -6.62 -3.72 7.43
N ALA A 49 -6.37 -4.39 6.30
CA ALA A 49 -6.07 -3.70 5.04
C ALA A 49 -7.25 -2.83 4.59
N ALA A 50 -8.48 -3.29 4.81
CA ALA A 50 -9.70 -2.54 4.50
C ALA A 50 -9.81 -1.25 5.33
N ASP A 51 -9.52 -1.31 6.64
CA ASP A 51 -9.53 -0.13 7.52
C ASP A 51 -8.46 0.88 7.11
N PHE A 52 -7.30 0.40 6.67
CA PHE A 52 -6.21 1.25 6.20
C PHE A 52 -6.59 2.00 4.93
N VAL A 53 -7.11 1.28 3.92
CA VAL A 53 -7.57 1.88 2.65
C VAL A 53 -8.67 2.90 2.93
N LYS A 54 -9.70 2.51 3.68
CA LYS A 54 -10.81 3.40 4.02
C LYS A 54 -10.34 4.66 4.75
N ALA A 55 -9.47 4.53 5.75
CA ALA A 55 -8.93 5.68 6.47
C ALA A 55 -8.14 6.63 5.56
N ALA A 56 -7.41 6.10 4.57
CA ALA A 56 -6.70 6.92 3.59
C ALA A 56 -7.66 7.65 2.64
N GLU A 57 -8.68 6.96 2.13
CA GLU A 57 -9.72 7.53 1.27
C GLU A 57 -10.51 8.65 1.97
N GLU A 58 -10.85 8.44 3.24
CA GLU A 58 -11.61 9.38 4.08
C GLU A 58 -10.75 10.50 4.68
N SER A 59 -9.41 10.43 4.56
CA SER A 59 -8.48 11.40 5.15
C SER A 59 -8.82 12.84 4.78
N LYS A 60 -8.98 13.73 5.77
CA LYS A 60 -9.27 15.15 5.50
C LYS A 60 -8.03 15.98 5.16
N SER A 61 -6.84 15.37 5.21
CA SER A 61 -5.59 16.07 4.94
C SER A 61 -5.46 16.40 3.46
N PRO A 62 -5.23 17.68 3.08
CA PRO A 62 -4.95 18.07 1.70
C PRO A 62 -3.75 17.31 1.09
N MET A 63 -2.77 16.93 1.92
CA MET A 63 -1.58 16.19 1.48
C MET A 63 -1.89 14.75 1.04
N MET A 64 -2.97 14.15 1.54
CA MET A 64 -3.39 12.80 1.15
C MET A 64 -4.26 12.77 -0.10
N LYS A 65 -4.66 13.94 -0.63
CA LYS A 65 -5.66 14.05 -1.71
C LYS A 65 -5.31 13.21 -2.94
N SER A 66 -4.03 13.16 -3.33
CA SER A 66 -3.55 12.43 -4.51
C SER A 66 -3.52 10.90 -4.36
N PHE A 67 -3.72 10.39 -3.13
CA PHE A 67 -3.69 8.96 -2.83
C PHE A 67 -5.09 8.39 -2.54
N LYS A 68 -6.11 9.23 -2.42
CA LYS A 68 -7.49 8.81 -2.08
C LYS A 68 -8.15 7.94 -3.14
N ASP A 69 -7.77 8.08 -4.40
CA ASP A 69 -8.30 7.31 -5.52
C ASP A 69 -7.36 6.15 -5.92
N LYS A 70 -6.27 5.94 -5.17
CA LYS A 70 -5.21 4.96 -5.49
C LYS A 70 -5.38 3.69 -4.68
N ALA A 71 -6.56 3.07 -4.77
CA ALA A 71 -6.91 1.87 -3.99
C ALA A 71 -5.87 0.74 -4.13
N ASP A 72 -5.29 0.55 -5.32
CA ASP A 72 -4.29 -0.50 -5.53
C ASP A 72 -2.95 -0.17 -4.84
N GLU A 73 -2.52 1.09 -4.85
CA GLU A 73 -1.32 1.53 -4.11
C GLU A 73 -1.55 1.43 -2.59
N LEU A 74 -2.75 1.79 -2.11
CA LEU A 74 -3.10 1.68 -0.70
C LEU A 74 -3.15 0.22 -0.23
N LYS A 75 -3.63 -0.71 -1.07
CA LYS A 75 -3.61 -2.15 -0.78
C LYS A 75 -2.20 -2.71 -0.79
N ALA A 76 -1.34 -2.29 -1.72
CA ALA A 76 0.07 -2.69 -1.74
C ALA A 76 0.79 -2.22 -0.47
N ALA A 77 0.60 -0.96 -0.07
CA ALA A 77 1.12 -0.45 1.19
C ALA A 77 0.57 -1.23 2.40
N ALA A 78 -0.73 -1.53 2.44
CA ALA A 78 -1.33 -2.34 3.51
C ALA A 78 -0.71 -3.75 3.60
N ALA A 79 -0.45 -4.40 2.46
CA ALA A 79 0.18 -5.72 2.41
C ALA A 79 1.62 -5.69 2.96
N GLU A 80 2.42 -4.68 2.60
CA GLU A 80 3.78 -4.49 3.15
C GLU A 80 3.79 -4.15 4.63
N LEU A 81 2.75 -3.48 5.11
CA LEU A 81 2.53 -3.22 6.52
C LEU A 81 2.10 -4.48 7.30
N GLY A 82 1.84 -5.60 6.63
CA GLY A 82 1.41 -6.86 7.24
C GLY A 82 -0.06 -6.86 7.66
N LEU A 83 -0.87 -5.94 7.12
CA LEU A 83 -2.30 -5.88 7.39
C LEU A 83 -3.02 -6.95 6.55
N LYS A 84 -3.88 -7.73 7.22
CA LYS A 84 -4.69 -8.78 6.60
C LYS A 84 -6.02 -8.25 6.08
#